data_AF-A0AA51DDM4-F1
#
_entry.id   AF-A0AA51DDM4-F1
#
_cell.length_a   1.000
_cell.length_b   1.000
_cell.length_c   1.000
_cell.angle_alpha   90.00
_cell.angle_beta   90.00
_cell.angle_gamma   90.00
#
_symmetry.space_group_name_H-M   'P 1'
#
loop_
_entity.id
_entity.type
_entity.pdbx_description
1 polymer ?
#
loop_
_entity_poly.entity_id
_entity_poly.type
_entity_poly.pdbx_seq_one_letter_code
_entity_poly.pdbx_strand_id
1 'polypeptide(L)'
;MFELKLEKLSGHNTSGKVGKINVKNGDVIKPGDILIQIESKKGNSSVKSDVDGKIEEVLVEEGQSIKIGDTLFKIEGEKTETRTSKPSGGFNYFSTVMKPIKKEIEADITIIGGGPGGYVAAIHAAKKGAKTVLVEKEAVGGTCLNWGCIPTKALVRSSEVYKNIKEAEEFGLFAENCSVNMEKVISRKDKIKEQLVGGIDYLLDKNNVEKIQGSGEILDNNTVFVKSNKAHTTIKTKNIIIATGSETSTIPIKGIDSKNVLTSKEALDLKSLPKKLVVIGGGVIGMEFAFIFANFGVEVFVVEFADKILASLDNDVCEEITTIAKDKGIKVYTDSKVECIEEDESGECIVTFTKNNEKKYITTDKILSAVGRKPFFEGIDIEKLNIEMNENNKGIKVNDKMQTNIPNIYAIGDVTNIIQLAHVASHQGITAVDNILGIDKNMDYTSVPSAIFTDPEIASVGISEKFAETNEIDIEVGKFPFSANGKALTYGESRGFVKIIKDKSTGKIVGSTIIGPHATDLLATVTLGIANGLTTKQITETIFAHPTTSESIHEASLEVEGGAIHFAK
;
A
#
# COMPACT_ATOMS: atom_id res chain seq x y z
N MET A 1 1.35 9.41 -56.95
CA MET A 1 1.98 10.50 -56.19
C MET A 1 1.05 10.88 -55.04
N PHE A 2 1.54 10.77 -53.82
CA PHE A 2 0.79 10.97 -52.58
C PHE A 2 1.19 12.31 -51.94
N GLU A 3 0.20 13.05 -51.46
CA GLU A 3 0.40 14.27 -50.68
C GLU A 3 0.32 13.93 -49.19
N LEU A 4 1.43 14.06 -48.46
CA LEU A 4 1.45 13.86 -47.02
C LEU A 4 1.12 15.19 -46.33
N LYS A 5 -0.02 15.25 -45.66
CA LYS A 5 -0.55 16.45 -44.99
C LYS A 5 -0.35 16.40 -43.48
N LEU A 6 -0.29 17.56 -42.84
CA LEU A 6 -0.27 17.64 -41.38
C LEU A 6 -1.64 17.28 -40.80
N GLU A 7 -1.79 16.10 -40.20
CA GLU A 7 -3.09 15.65 -39.68
C GLU A 7 -3.34 16.01 -38.21
N LYS A 8 -2.30 16.11 -37.38
CA LYS A 8 -2.42 16.37 -35.94
C LYS A 8 -1.19 17.06 -35.35
N LEU A 9 -1.41 17.83 -34.29
CA LEU A 9 -0.37 18.45 -33.46
C LEU A 9 -0.54 18.06 -31.99
N SER A 10 0.50 18.22 -31.19
CA SER A 10 0.44 17.96 -29.74
C SER A 10 -0.43 19.01 -29.03
N GLY A 11 -1.39 18.52 -28.23
CA GLY A 11 -2.42 19.35 -27.60
C GLY A 11 -3.47 19.88 -28.58
N HIS A 12 -4.45 20.67 -28.11
CA HIS A 12 -5.48 21.29 -28.96
C HIS A 12 -4.96 22.46 -29.82
N ASN A 13 -3.73 22.40 -30.31
CA ASN A 13 -3.10 23.44 -31.12
C ASN A 13 -3.53 23.33 -32.58
N THR A 14 -3.84 24.46 -33.22
CA THR A 14 -4.30 24.53 -34.62
C THR A 14 -3.19 24.94 -35.61
N SER A 15 -2.00 25.32 -35.11
CA SER A 15 -0.83 25.69 -35.92
C SER A 15 0.48 25.36 -35.18
N GLY A 16 1.55 25.16 -35.93
CA GLY A 16 2.90 24.89 -35.43
C GLY A 16 3.96 25.48 -36.35
N LYS A 17 5.22 25.50 -35.89
CA LYS A 17 6.36 25.93 -36.69
C LYS A 17 7.16 24.71 -37.12
N VAL A 18 7.55 24.64 -38.39
CA VAL A 18 8.43 23.60 -38.89
C VAL A 18 9.76 23.70 -38.15
N GLY A 19 10.14 22.63 -37.45
CA GLY A 19 11.46 22.47 -36.84
C GLY A 19 12.42 21.86 -37.87
N LYS A 20 13.09 20.77 -37.49
CA LYS A 20 14.05 20.08 -38.36
C LYS A 20 13.37 19.19 -39.41
N ILE A 21 13.77 19.32 -40.67
CA ILE A 21 13.42 18.40 -41.76
C ILE A 21 14.51 17.33 -41.88
N ASN A 22 14.14 16.05 -41.81
CA ASN A 22 15.10 14.94 -41.77
C ASN A 22 15.32 14.25 -43.13
N VAL A 23 14.59 14.66 -44.17
CA VAL A 23 14.63 14.06 -45.51
C VAL A 23 14.78 15.14 -46.59
N LYS A 24 15.29 14.76 -47.76
CA LYS A 24 15.49 15.63 -48.93
C LYS A 24 14.82 15.04 -50.16
N ASN A 25 14.62 15.86 -51.19
CA ASN A 25 14.15 15.39 -52.50
C ASN A 25 15.07 14.28 -53.01
N GLY A 26 14.49 13.14 -53.35
CA GLY A 26 15.20 11.96 -53.80
C GLY A 26 15.38 10.85 -52.75
N ASP A 27 15.12 11.11 -51.47
CA ASP A 27 15.32 10.12 -50.41
C ASP A 27 14.25 9.02 -50.45
N VAL A 28 14.68 7.77 -50.22
CA VAL A 28 13.79 6.61 -50.07
C VAL A 28 13.37 6.49 -48.62
N ILE A 29 12.07 6.36 -48.37
CA ILE A 29 11.43 6.36 -47.06
C ILE A 29 10.54 5.13 -46.89
N LYS A 30 10.46 4.61 -45.67
CA LYS A 30 9.60 3.50 -45.27
C LYS A 30 8.53 3.93 -44.25
N PRO A 31 7.42 3.19 -44.12
CA PRO A 31 6.43 3.46 -43.08
C PRO A 31 7.07 3.47 -41.69
N GLY A 32 6.87 4.56 -40.95
CA GLY A 32 7.43 4.77 -39.61
C GLY A 32 8.65 5.70 -39.55
N ASP A 33 9.29 6.00 -40.69
CA ASP A 33 10.43 6.93 -40.75
C ASP A 33 10.00 8.35 -40.38
N ILE A 34 10.82 9.06 -39.60
CA ILE A 34 10.52 10.43 -39.15
C ILE A 34 10.95 11.41 -40.23
N LEU A 35 9.97 12.06 -40.87
CA LEU A 35 10.23 12.98 -41.98
C LEU A 35 10.55 14.40 -41.50
N ILE A 36 9.82 14.89 -40.51
CA ILE A 36 9.90 16.28 -40.04
C ILE A 36 9.49 16.41 -38.57
N GLN A 37 10.12 17.34 -37.86
CA GLN A 37 9.72 17.76 -36.52
C GLN A 37 8.95 19.07 -36.59
N ILE A 38 7.89 19.19 -35.80
CA ILE A 38 7.05 20.38 -35.70
C ILE A 38 7.06 20.87 -34.26
N GLU A 39 7.40 22.12 -34.07
CA GLU A 39 7.45 22.79 -32.78
C GLU A 39 6.12 23.50 -32.51
N SER A 40 5.55 23.25 -31.34
CA SER A 40 4.34 23.93 -30.88
C SER A 40 4.54 24.47 -29.46
N LYS A 41 3.66 25.38 -29.02
CA LYS A 41 3.74 26.00 -27.69
C LYS A 41 3.72 25.00 -26.51
N LYS A 42 3.26 23.76 -26.73
CA LYS A 42 3.14 22.72 -25.69
C LYS A 42 4.10 21.54 -25.87
N GLY A 43 5.04 21.64 -26.80
CA GLY A 43 6.06 20.62 -27.07
C GLY A 43 6.15 20.24 -28.54
N ASN A 44 7.18 19.46 -28.86
CA ASN A 44 7.53 19.08 -30.23
C ASN A 44 6.84 17.77 -30.63
N SER A 45 6.37 17.68 -31.87
CA SER A 45 5.76 16.49 -32.46
C SER A 45 6.48 16.09 -33.75
N SER A 46 6.66 14.79 -33.98
CA SER A 46 7.28 14.27 -35.20
C SER A 46 6.21 13.74 -36.17
N VAL A 47 6.29 14.10 -37.44
CA VAL A 47 5.49 13.49 -38.51
C VAL A 47 6.27 12.34 -39.12
N LYS A 48 5.62 11.18 -39.22
CA LYS A 48 6.20 9.94 -39.75
C LYS A 48 5.58 9.58 -41.10
N SER A 49 6.34 8.91 -41.95
CA SER A 49 5.79 8.36 -43.20
C SER A 49 4.81 7.22 -42.92
N ASP A 50 3.71 7.19 -43.66
CA ASP A 50 2.78 6.05 -43.79
C ASP A 50 2.90 5.35 -45.16
N VAL A 51 3.87 5.77 -45.98
CA VAL A 51 4.10 5.31 -47.35
C VAL A 51 5.50 4.70 -47.47
N ASP A 52 5.61 3.63 -48.25
CA ASP A 52 6.89 3.12 -48.77
C ASP A 52 7.10 3.73 -50.16
N GLY A 53 8.19 4.48 -50.33
CA GLY A 53 8.40 5.25 -51.56
C GLY A 53 9.57 6.22 -51.50
N LYS A 54 9.57 7.17 -52.43
CA LYS A 54 10.61 8.19 -52.60
C LYS A 54 10.04 9.59 -52.45
N ILE A 55 10.72 10.46 -51.71
CA ILE A 55 10.34 11.88 -51.60
C ILE A 55 10.60 12.54 -52.96
N GLU A 56 9.53 12.98 -53.60
CA GLU A 56 9.63 13.71 -54.87
C GLU A 56 9.89 15.20 -54.60
N GLU A 57 9.14 15.77 -53.66
CA GLU A 57 9.21 17.20 -53.35
C GLU A 57 8.91 17.47 -51.87
N VAL A 58 9.80 18.17 -51.18
CA VAL A 58 9.58 18.80 -49.87
C VAL A 58 8.94 20.17 -50.09
N LEU A 59 7.73 20.41 -49.56
CA LEU A 59 6.94 21.62 -49.83
C LEU A 59 6.97 22.65 -48.70
N VAL A 60 7.79 22.42 -47.67
CA VAL A 60 7.91 23.28 -46.50
C VAL A 60 9.37 23.55 -46.16
N GLU A 61 9.64 24.71 -45.55
CA GLU A 61 10.97 25.11 -45.12
C GLU A 61 11.11 25.12 -43.59
N GLU A 62 12.33 24.87 -43.09
CA GLU A 62 12.61 24.97 -41.65
C GLU A 62 12.29 26.38 -41.15
N GLY A 63 11.48 26.46 -40.09
CA GLY A 63 11.01 27.70 -39.51
C GLY A 63 9.71 28.27 -40.09
N GLN A 64 9.12 27.65 -41.12
CA GLN A 64 7.82 28.05 -41.68
C GLN A 64 6.68 27.78 -40.70
N SER A 65 5.67 28.66 -40.64
CA SER A 65 4.42 28.41 -39.89
C SER A 65 3.45 27.59 -40.74
N ILE A 66 2.94 26.48 -40.19
CA ILE A 66 2.01 25.55 -40.86
C ILE A 66 0.79 25.23 -39.98
N LYS A 67 -0.31 24.84 -40.62
CA LYS A 67 -1.60 24.49 -39.99
C LYS A 67 -1.99 23.05 -40.33
N ILE A 68 -2.88 22.49 -39.49
CA ILE A 68 -3.48 21.18 -39.77
C ILE A 68 -4.19 21.24 -41.14
N GLY A 69 -3.85 20.29 -42.02
CA GLY A 69 -4.32 20.21 -43.40
C GLY A 69 -3.31 20.65 -44.45
N ASP A 70 -2.22 21.35 -44.09
CA ASP A 70 -1.19 21.77 -45.04
C ASP A 70 -0.40 20.56 -45.58
N THR A 71 -0.12 20.56 -46.88
CA THR A 71 0.70 19.53 -47.53
C THR A 71 2.19 19.78 -47.27
N LEU A 72 2.87 18.78 -46.71
CA LEU A 72 4.27 18.86 -46.31
C LEU A 72 5.22 18.25 -47.35
N PHE A 73 4.80 17.13 -47.97
CA PHE A 73 5.61 16.38 -48.93
C PHE A 73 4.75 15.83 -50.08
N LYS A 74 5.33 15.75 -51.28
CA LYS A 74 4.86 14.86 -52.35
C LYS A 74 5.76 13.64 -52.43
N ILE A 75 5.14 12.46 -52.42
CA ILE A 75 5.82 11.17 -52.33
C ILE A 75 5.40 10.31 -53.53
N GLU A 76 6.37 9.73 -54.23
CA GLU A 76 6.12 8.71 -55.24
C GLU A 76 6.29 7.32 -54.61
N GLY A 77 5.22 6.51 -54.59
CA GLY A 77 5.23 5.21 -53.90
C GLY A 77 3.84 4.60 -53.86
N GLU A 78 3.66 3.53 -53.08
CA GLU A 78 2.37 2.86 -52.86
C GLU A 78 1.93 2.99 -51.40
N LYS A 79 0.69 3.41 -51.18
CA LYS A 79 0.08 3.49 -49.85
C LYS A 79 -0.46 2.11 -49.48
N THR A 80 0.04 1.52 -48.40
CA THR A 80 -0.48 0.25 -47.90
C THR A 80 -1.82 0.49 -47.17
N GLU A 81 -2.93 0.52 -47.92
CA GLU A 81 -4.27 0.59 -47.33
C GLU A 81 -4.67 -0.74 -46.69
N THR A 82 -4.83 -0.71 -45.36
CA THR A 82 -5.60 -1.70 -44.61
C THR A 82 -7.08 -1.51 -44.93
N ARG A 83 -7.64 -2.35 -45.82
CA ARG A 83 -9.10 -2.36 -46.11
C ARG A 83 -9.84 -3.46 -45.36
N THR A 84 -10.80 -3.00 -44.58
CA THR A 84 -11.94 -3.72 -44.01
C THR A 84 -12.85 -4.29 -45.11
N SER A 85 -13.08 -5.61 -45.12
CA SER A 85 -14.24 -6.24 -45.76
C SER A 85 -14.68 -7.48 -44.98
N LYS A 86 -16.00 -7.60 -44.72
CA LYS A 86 -16.65 -8.79 -44.15
C LYS A 86 -16.61 -9.92 -45.20
N PRO A 87 -16.29 -11.18 -44.84
CA PRO A 87 -16.66 -12.33 -45.63
C PRO A 87 -17.84 -13.08 -45.00
N SER A 88 -18.93 -13.15 -45.74
CA SER A 88 -19.83 -14.29 -45.73
C SER A 88 -19.06 -15.54 -46.21
N GLY A 89 -19.11 -16.63 -45.44
CA GLY A 89 -18.68 -17.95 -45.90
C GLY A 89 -17.19 -18.26 -45.69
N GLY A 90 -16.91 -18.84 -44.52
CA GLY A 90 -15.93 -19.91 -44.32
C GLY A 90 -14.51 -19.73 -44.83
N PHE A 91 -13.65 -19.04 -44.07
CA PHE A 91 -12.29 -19.49 -43.73
C PHE A 91 -11.76 -18.65 -42.55
N ASN A 92 -11.32 -19.33 -41.48
CA ASN A 92 -10.93 -18.77 -40.19
C ASN A 92 -9.70 -17.83 -40.28
N TYR A 93 -9.92 -16.52 -40.49
CA TYR A 93 -8.85 -15.49 -40.40
C TYR A 93 -8.79 -14.81 -39.02
N PHE A 94 -9.88 -14.89 -38.23
CA PHE A 94 -9.97 -14.31 -36.87
C PHE A 94 -9.40 -15.20 -35.76
N SER A 95 -8.85 -16.38 -36.09
CA SER A 95 -8.16 -17.26 -35.12
C SER A 95 -6.70 -16.84 -34.84
N THR A 96 -6.21 -15.77 -35.50
CA THR A 96 -4.90 -15.16 -35.19
C THR A 96 -5.10 -13.80 -34.55
N VAL A 97 -5.81 -13.78 -33.41
CA VAL A 97 -5.64 -12.73 -32.39
C VAL A 97 -4.13 -12.58 -32.16
N MET A 98 -3.60 -11.36 -32.23
CA MET A 98 -2.19 -11.00 -31.97
C MET A 98 -1.58 -11.98 -30.97
N LYS A 99 -0.82 -12.96 -31.46
CA LYS A 99 -0.16 -13.89 -30.55
C LYS A 99 0.90 -13.07 -29.82
N PRO A 100 0.82 -12.98 -28.48
CA PRO A 100 1.78 -12.20 -27.72
C PRO A 100 3.19 -12.68 -28.06
N ILE A 101 4.11 -11.72 -28.26
CA ILE A 101 5.50 -12.00 -28.60
C ILE A 101 6.07 -12.89 -27.49
N LYS A 102 6.63 -14.04 -27.87
CA LYS A 102 7.30 -14.93 -26.92
C LYS A 102 8.74 -14.45 -26.73
N LYS A 103 9.08 -14.05 -25.51
CA LYS A 103 10.44 -13.65 -25.10
C LYS A 103 10.97 -14.71 -24.12
N GLU A 104 12.25 -15.03 -24.20
CA GLU A 104 12.93 -15.85 -23.20
C GLU A 104 14.10 -15.06 -22.62
N ILE A 105 14.23 -15.02 -21.31
CA ILE A 105 15.31 -14.33 -20.59
C ILE A 105 15.82 -15.19 -19.43
N GLU A 106 17.03 -14.88 -18.97
CA GLU A 106 17.65 -15.51 -17.81
C GLU A 106 17.83 -14.52 -16.65
N ALA A 107 17.69 -15.00 -15.41
CA ALA A 107 17.93 -14.23 -14.19
C ALA A 107 18.62 -15.07 -13.12
N ASP A 108 19.34 -14.43 -12.20
CA ASP A 108 19.80 -15.09 -10.98
C ASP A 108 18.67 -15.20 -9.96
N ILE A 109 17.83 -14.16 -9.87
CA ILE A 109 16.71 -14.08 -8.95
C ILE A 109 15.50 -13.46 -9.66
N THR A 110 14.38 -14.16 -9.64
CA THR A 110 13.08 -13.65 -10.09
C THR A 110 12.17 -13.44 -8.88
N ILE A 111 11.64 -12.23 -8.74
CA ILE A 111 10.69 -11.88 -7.68
C ILE A 111 9.30 -11.70 -8.29
N ILE A 112 8.29 -12.34 -7.69
CA ILE A 112 6.90 -12.25 -8.12
C ILE A 112 6.11 -11.43 -7.10
N GLY A 113 5.69 -10.22 -7.51
CA GLY A 113 5.00 -9.24 -6.69
C GLY A 113 5.92 -8.06 -6.34
N GLY A 114 5.48 -6.85 -6.69
CA GLY A 114 6.18 -5.58 -6.51
C GLY A 114 5.79 -4.81 -5.24
N GLY A 115 5.26 -5.50 -4.22
CA GLY A 115 4.97 -4.91 -2.90
C GLY A 115 6.23 -4.60 -2.07
N PRO A 116 6.09 -4.08 -0.82
CA PRO A 116 7.22 -3.71 0.04
C PRO A 116 8.28 -4.80 0.24
N GLY A 117 7.87 -6.07 0.33
CA GLY A 117 8.84 -7.17 0.35
C GLY A 117 9.56 -7.36 -0.98
N GLY A 118 8.80 -7.36 -2.07
CA GLY A 118 9.31 -7.69 -3.40
C GLY A 118 10.22 -6.63 -4.02
N TYR A 119 9.81 -5.36 -4.04
CA TYR A 119 10.67 -4.31 -4.64
C TYR A 119 11.93 -4.06 -3.79
N VAL A 120 11.85 -4.20 -2.47
CA VAL A 120 13.03 -4.09 -1.58
C VAL A 120 13.98 -5.25 -1.82
N ALA A 121 13.47 -6.49 -1.90
CA ALA A 121 14.27 -7.66 -2.27
C ALA A 121 14.95 -7.47 -3.63
N ALA A 122 14.20 -6.98 -4.63
CA ALA A 122 14.72 -6.78 -5.97
C ALA A 122 15.87 -5.75 -6.01
N ILE A 123 15.70 -4.59 -5.36
CA ILE A 123 16.74 -3.56 -5.27
C ILE A 123 17.94 -4.07 -4.49
N HIS A 124 17.72 -4.77 -3.37
CA HIS A 124 18.80 -5.31 -2.53
C HIS A 124 19.62 -6.36 -3.28
N ALA A 125 18.97 -7.26 -4.01
CA ALA A 125 19.61 -8.26 -4.86
C ALA A 125 20.48 -7.62 -5.94
N ALA A 126 19.93 -6.64 -6.67
CA ALA A 126 20.64 -5.95 -7.73
C ALA A 126 21.84 -5.15 -7.20
N LYS A 127 21.71 -4.50 -6.04
CA LYS A 127 22.83 -3.82 -5.35
C LYS A 127 23.97 -4.77 -4.97
N LYS A 128 23.66 -6.05 -4.75
CA LYS A 128 24.65 -7.11 -4.49
C LYS A 128 25.15 -7.81 -5.75
N GLY A 129 24.80 -7.31 -6.94
CA GLY A 129 25.32 -7.76 -8.22
C GLY A 129 24.55 -8.91 -8.86
N ALA A 130 23.40 -9.33 -8.31
CA ALA A 130 22.56 -10.34 -8.94
C ALA A 130 21.83 -9.78 -10.16
N LYS A 131 21.69 -10.59 -11.22
CA LYS A 131 20.80 -10.27 -12.33
C LYS A 131 19.35 -10.51 -11.89
N THR A 132 18.61 -9.43 -11.66
CA THR A 132 17.31 -9.48 -11.00
C THR A 132 16.16 -9.11 -11.92
N VAL A 133 15.10 -9.92 -11.92
CA VAL A 133 13.83 -9.64 -12.60
C VAL A 133 12.72 -9.48 -11.55
N LEU A 134 11.94 -8.40 -11.67
CA LEU A 134 10.75 -8.16 -10.84
C LEU A 134 9.49 -8.25 -11.71
N VAL A 135 8.56 -9.12 -11.35
CA VAL A 135 7.27 -9.28 -12.02
C VAL A 135 6.17 -8.62 -11.19
N GLU A 136 5.45 -7.66 -11.78
CA GLU A 136 4.33 -6.97 -11.13
C GLU A 136 3.18 -6.77 -12.14
N LYS A 137 1.95 -7.10 -11.76
CA LYS A 137 0.79 -7.00 -12.66
C LYS A 137 0.19 -5.58 -12.71
N GLU A 138 0.27 -4.84 -11.61
CA GLU A 138 -0.23 -3.47 -11.48
C GLU A 138 0.93 -2.45 -11.40
N ALA A 139 0.77 -1.39 -10.60
CA ALA A 139 1.83 -0.47 -10.25
C ALA A 139 2.69 -1.03 -9.10
N VAL A 140 3.99 -0.72 -9.10
CA VAL A 140 4.90 -1.10 -8.01
C VAL A 140 4.51 -0.47 -6.68
N GLY A 141 5.02 -1.03 -5.58
CA GLY A 141 4.65 -0.67 -4.21
C GLY A 141 3.51 -1.51 -3.63
N GLY A 142 2.84 -2.34 -4.45
CA GLY A 142 1.83 -3.32 -4.05
C GLY A 142 0.68 -2.70 -3.24
N THR A 143 0.06 -3.50 -2.37
CA THR A 143 -1.07 -3.04 -1.54
C THR A 143 -0.70 -1.84 -0.67
N CYS A 144 0.44 -1.87 0.02
CA CYS A 144 0.76 -0.83 1.01
C CYS A 144 0.85 0.57 0.40
N LEU A 145 1.49 0.72 -0.77
CA LEU A 145 1.61 2.01 -1.43
C LEU A 145 0.36 2.41 -2.20
N ASN A 146 -0.28 1.46 -2.90
CA ASN A 146 -1.36 1.82 -3.83
C ASN A 146 -2.74 1.85 -3.17
N TRP A 147 -2.99 0.98 -2.18
CA TRP A 147 -4.32 0.67 -1.65
C TRP A 147 -4.35 0.42 -0.14
N GLY A 148 -3.34 0.88 0.60
CA GLY A 148 -3.15 0.54 2.02
C GLY A 148 -2.49 1.67 2.80
N CYS A 149 -1.34 1.37 3.41
CA CYS A 149 -0.62 2.23 4.34
C CYS A 149 -0.56 3.71 3.93
N ILE A 150 -0.02 4.01 2.74
CA ILE A 150 0.24 5.39 2.31
C ILE A 150 -1.07 6.15 2.02
N PRO A 151 -2.00 5.60 1.21
CA PRO A 151 -3.30 6.20 0.99
C PRO A 151 -4.06 6.48 2.29
N THR A 152 -4.11 5.51 3.21
CA THR A 152 -4.81 5.67 4.48
C THR A 152 -4.18 6.79 5.31
N LYS A 153 -2.84 6.82 5.41
CA LYS A 153 -2.12 7.83 6.21
C LYS A 153 -2.26 9.23 5.60
N ALA A 154 -2.38 9.33 4.28
CA ALA A 154 -2.71 10.58 3.62
C ALA A 154 -4.12 11.08 4.00
N LEU A 155 -5.10 10.18 4.15
CA LEU A 155 -6.45 10.51 4.63
C LEU A 155 -6.48 10.85 6.12
N VAL A 156 -5.78 10.09 6.98
CA VAL A 156 -5.59 10.40 8.41
C VAL A 156 -5.11 11.83 8.56
N ARG A 157 -4.05 12.21 7.84
CA ARG A 157 -3.53 13.58 7.95
C ARG A 157 -4.53 14.64 7.47
N SER A 158 -5.32 14.34 6.45
CA SER A 158 -6.35 15.26 5.98
C SER A 158 -7.52 15.38 6.97
N SER A 159 -7.90 14.31 7.67
CA SER A 159 -8.96 14.34 8.67
C SER A 159 -8.52 15.04 9.96
N GLU A 160 -7.27 14.84 10.39
CA GLU A 160 -6.65 15.59 11.49
C GLU A 160 -6.65 17.10 11.24
N VAL A 161 -6.27 17.54 10.03
CA VAL A 161 -6.28 18.98 9.70
C VAL A 161 -7.69 19.55 9.82
N TYR A 162 -8.72 18.82 9.36
CA TYR A 162 -10.10 19.27 9.49
C TYR A 162 -10.57 19.29 10.96
N LYS A 163 -10.23 18.25 11.74
CA LYS A 163 -10.46 18.20 13.19
C LYS A 163 -9.83 19.42 13.89
N ASN A 164 -8.56 19.70 13.64
CA ASN A 164 -7.84 20.81 14.28
C ASN A 164 -8.47 22.17 13.94
N ILE A 165 -9.01 22.33 12.73
CA ILE A 165 -9.77 23.54 12.36
C ILE A 165 -11.07 23.63 13.18
N LYS A 166 -11.75 22.50 13.40
CA LYS A 166 -12.98 22.42 14.20
C LYS A 166 -12.75 22.65 15.69
N GLU A 167 -11.57 22.30 16.19
CA GLU A 167 -11.15 22.44 17.59
C GLU A 167 -10.30 23.70 17.83
N ALA A 168 -10.15 24.57 16.82
CA ALA A 168 -9.27 25.73 16.87
C ALA A 168 -9.59 26.73 18.00
N GLU A 169 -10.83 26.75 18.48
CA GLU A 169 -11.27 27.61 19.58
C GLU A 169 -10.54 27.31 20.90
N GLU A 170 -10.14 26.06 21.14
CA GLU A 170 -9.30 25.69 22.28
C GLU A 170 -7.96 26.43 22.28
N PHE A 171 -7.47 26.77 21.09
CA PHE A 171 -6.24 27.53 20.87
C PHE A 171 -6.48 29.04 20.71
N GLY A 172 -7.70 29.52 21.00
CA GLY A 172 -8.07 30.93 20.87
C GLY A 172 -8.23 31.41 19.43
N LEU A 173 -8.43 30.48 18.48
CA LEU A 173 -8.61 30.78 17.06
C LEU A 173 -10.07 30.49 16.64
N PHE A 174 -10.69 31.43 15.94
CA PHE A 174 -12.05 31.27 15.44
C PHE A 174 -12.04 30.95 13.94
N ALA A 175 -12.65 29.84 13.55
CA ALA A 175 -12.76 29.40 12.16
C ALA A 175 -14.21 29.00 11.84
N GLU A 176 -14.89 29.80 11.03
CA GLU A 176 -16.29 29.57 10.63
C GLU A 176 -16.40 28.93 9.24
N ASN A 177 -17.54 28.29 8.96
CA ASN A 177 -17.91 27.76 7.64
C ASN A 177 -16.89 26.81 6.98
N CYS A 178 -16.14 26.07 7.80
CA CYS A 178 -15.19 25.08 7.31
C CYS A 178 -15.90 23.83 6.77
N SER A 179 -15.51 23.37 5.58
CA SER A 179 -16.10 22.20 4.91
C SER A 179 -15.04 21.32 4.25
N VAL A 180 -15.38 20.05 4.05
CA VAL A 180 -14.49 19.05 3.43
C VAL A 180 -14.82 18.90 1.95
N ASN A 181 -13.82 19.08 1.08
CA ASN A 181 -13.90 18.69 -0.33
C ASN A 181 -13.17 17.35 -0.52
N MET A 182 -13.93 16.26 -0.54
CA MET A 182 -13.36 14.92 -0.64
C MET A 182 -12.65 14.67 -1.97
N GLU A 183 -13.10 15.25 -3.09
CA GLU A 183 -12.36 15.13 -4.37
C GLU A 183 -10.93 15.67 -4.27
N LYS A 184 -10.74 16.80 -3.57
CA LYS A 184 -9.40 17.37 -3.33
C LYS A 184 -8.59 16.52 -2.34
N VAL A 185 -9.22 15.95 -1.32
CA VAL A 185 -8.58 15.03 -0.38
C VAL A 185 -8.05 13.80 -1.13
N ILE A 186 -8.90 13.16 -1.94
CA ILE A 186 -8.52 12.01 -2.78
C ILE A 186 -7.43 12.40 -3.79
N SER A 187 -7.55 13.55 -4.45
CA SER A 187 -6.52 14.02 -5.39
C SER A 187 -5.16 14.25 -4.71
N ARG A 188 -5.13 14.78 -3.48
CA ARG A 188 -3.89 14.91 -2.70
C ARG A 188 -3.27 13.55 -2.39
N LYS A 189 -4.09 12.59 -1.91
CA LYS A 189 -3.68 11.20 -1.67
C LYS A 189 -3.07 10.58 -2.92
N ASP A 190 -3.74 10.71 -4.07
CA ASP A 190 -3.27 10.14 -5.33
C ASP A 190 -1.96 10.76 -5.81
N LYS A 191 -1.76 12.08 -5.65
CA LYS A 191 -0.48 12.72 -5.96
C LYS A 191 0.68 12.16 -5.13
N ILE A 192 0.44 11.92 -3.83
CA ILE A 192 1.46 11.30 -2.94
C ILE A 192 1.78 9.88 -3.41
N LYS A 193 0.75 9.09 -3.73
CA LYS A 193 0.89 7.74 -4.29
C LYS A 193 1.71 7.77 -5.58
N GLU A 194 1.34 8.59 -6.57
CA GLU A 194 2.03 8.71 -7.86
C GLU A 194 3.49 9.10 -7.71
N GLN A 195 3.80 10.06 -6.83
CA GLN A 195 5.17 10.48 -6.55
C GLN A 195 6.01 9.31 -6.02
N LEU A 196 5.47 8.55 -5.06
CA LEU A 196 6.18 7.43 -4.44
C LEU A 196 6.31 6.23 -5.38
N VAL A 197 5.28 5.93 -6.20
CA VAL A 197 5.35 4.91 -7.25
C VAL A 197 6.46 5.27 -8.24
N GLY A 198 6.49 6.51 -8.73
CA GLY A 198 7.55 7.00 -9.61
C GLY A 198 8.94 6.95 -8.98
N GLY A 199 9.03 7.18 -7.66
CA GLY A 199 10.26 7.00 -6.90
C GLY A 199 10.75 5.55 -6.87
N ILE A 200 9.85 4.57 -6.69
CA ILE A 200 10.22 3.15 -6.73
C ILE A 200 10.64 2.75 -8.15
N ASP A 201 9.91 3.19 -9.18
CA ASP A 201 10.28 2.91 -10.58
C ASP A 201 11.67 3.46 -10.91
N TYR A 202 11.96 4.69 -10.49
CA TYR A 202 13.30 5.27 -10.61
C TYR A 202 14.36 4.42 -9.90
N LEU A 203 14.08 3.93 -8.69
CA LEU A 203 15.01 3.09 -7.93
C LEU A 203 15.26 1.74 -8.61
N LEU A 204 14.22 1.10 -9.17
CA LEU A 204 14.36 -0.15 -9.91
C LEU A 204 15.24 0.04 -11.14
N ASP A 205 14.96 1.07 -11.94
CA ASP A 205 15.73 1.41 -13.14
C ASP A 205 17.19 1.77 -12.78
N LYS A 206 17.40 2.58 -11.73
CA LYS A 206 18.72 3.00 -11.28
C LYS A 206 19.60 1.84 -10.83
N ASN A 207 18.99 0.76 -10.32
CA ASN A 207 19.69 -0.45 -9.91
C ASN A 207 19.68 -1.54 -10.99
N ASN A 208 19.24 -1.25 -12.22
CA ASN A 208 19.17 -2.18 -13.35
C ASN A 208 18.31 -3.44 -13.07
N VAL A 209 17.23 -3.30 -12.30
CA VAL A 209 16.26 -4.38 -12.13
C VAL A 209 15.37 -4.43 -13.37
N GLU A 210 15.30 -5.57 -14.06
CA GLU A 210 14.36 -5.74 -15.19
C GLU A 210 12.94 -5.92 -14.63
N LYS A 211 12.15 -4.84 -14.63
CA LYS A 211 10.73 -4.89 -14.27
C LYS A 211 9.89 -5.36 -15.47
N ILE A 212 9.12 -6.44 -15.29
CA ILE A 212 8.18 -6.94 -16.28
C ILE A 212 6.76 -6.74 -15.76
N GLN A 213 5.97 -5.94 -16.50
CA GLN A 213 4.58 -5.73 -16.18
C GLN A 213 3.72 -6.91 -16.69
N GLY A 214 3.10 -7.67 -15.80
CA GLY A 214 2.23 -8.80 -16.13
C GLY A 214 1.99 -9.75 -14.95
N SER A 215 1.13 -10.74 -15.16
CA SER A 215 0.87 -11.79 -14.18
C SER A 215 1.93 -12.88 -14.29
N GLY A 216 2.66 -13.13 -13.21
CA GLY A 216 3.65 -14.21 -13.12
C GLY A 216 3.01 -15.53 -12.69
N GLU A 217 3.46 -16.62 -13.29
CA GLU A 217 3.10 -18.00 -12.96
C GLU A 217 4.39 -18.82 -12.81
N ILE A 218 4.56 -19.53 -11.69
CA ILE A 218 5.68 -20.46 -11.52
C ILE A 218 5.33 -21.77 -12.21
N LEU A 219 6.05 -22.11 -13.29
CA LEU A 219 5.80 -23.33 -14.05
C LEU A 219 6.48 -24.55 -13.43
N ASP A 220 7.70 -24.34 -12.93
CA ASP A 220 8.57 -25.31 -12.27
C ASP A 220 9.60 -24.56 -11.40
N ASN A 221 10.48 -25.30 -10.72
CA ASN A 221 11.45 -24.75 -9.78
C ASN A 221 12.40 -23.68 -10.37
N ASN A 222 12.58 -23.63 -11.70
CA ASN A 222 13.54 -22.74 -12.35
C ASN A 222 12.91 -21.90 -13.46
N THR A 223 11.59 -21.90 -13.60
CA THR A 223 10.91 -21.25 -14.72
C THR A 223 9.69 -20.46 -14.24
N VAL A 224 9.71 -19.15 -14.51
CA VAL A 224 8.56 -18.26 -14.29
C VAL A 224 8.04 -17.79 -15.64
N PHE A 225 6.75 -17.96 -15.88
CA PHE A 225 6.07 -17.45 -17.06
C PHE A 225 5.32 -16.17 -16.72
N VAL A 226 5.47 -15.13 -17.54
CA VAL A 226 4.79 -13.85 -17.36
C VAL A 226 3.83 -13.62 -18.50
N LYS A 227 2.54 -13.56 -18.16
CA LYS A 227 1.47 -13.19 -19.08
C LYS A 227 1.27 -11.68 -19.05
N SER A 228 1.52 -11.02 -20.17
CA SER A 228 1.19 -9.60 -20.35
C SER A 228 0.45 -9.38 -21.67
N ASN A 229 -0.25 -8.25 -21.77
CA ASN A 229 -0.97 -7.86 -22.99
C ASN A 229 -0.04 -7.59 -24.19
N LYS A 230 1.25 -7.34 -23.95
CA LYS A 230 2.23 -6.99 -24.99
C LYS A 230 3.08 -8.20 -25.41
N ALA A 231 3.60 -8.93 -24.43
CA ALA A 231 4.51 -10.06 -24.64
C ALA A 231 4.33 -11.13 -23.55
N HIS A 232 4.42 -12.40 -23.94
CA HIS A 232 4.55 -13.50 -23.01
C HIS A 232 6.04 -13.76 -22.80
N THR A 233 6.51 -13.68 -21.56
CA THR A 233 7.94 -13.85 -21.26
C THR A 233 8.14 -15.09 -20.42
N THR A 234 9.02 -15.99 -20.87
CA THR A 234 9.52 -17.10 -20.05
C THR A 234 10.84 -16.67 -19.44
N ILE A 235 10.95 -16.76 -18.12
CA ILE A 235 12.14 -16.40 -17.35
C ILE A 235 12.74 -17.69 -16.81
N LYS A 236 13.95 -18.03 -17.25
CA LYS A 236 14.78 -19.07 -16.65
C LYS A 236 15.55 -18.46 -15.49
N THR A 237 15.38 -18.98 -14.28
CA THR A 237 15.96 -18.39 -13.07
C THR A 237 16.60 -19.41 -12.16
N LYS A 238 17.67 -19.00 -11.47
CA LYS A 238 18.31 -19.82 -10.45
C LYS A 238 17.45 -19.87 -9.18
N ASN A 239 16.93 -18.72 -8.75
CA ASN A 239 16.12 -18.60 -7.53
C ASN A 239 14.81 -17.83 -7.78
N ILE A 240 13.78 -18.14 -7.00
CA ILE A 240 12.48 -17.48 -7.03
C ILE A 240 12.13 -16.95 -5.64
N ILE A 241 11.64 -15.71 -5.56
CA ILE A 241 11.04 -15.14 -4.35
C ILE A 241 9.56 -14.86 -4.61
N ILE A 242 8.69 -15.54 -3.86
CA ILE A 242 7.24 -15.34 -3.87
C ILE A 242 6.91 -14.19 -2.92
N ALA A 243 6.45 -13.07 -3.47
CA ALA A 243 6.08 -11.85 -2.75
C ALA A 243 4.70 -11.33 -3.18
N THR A 244 3.77 -12.24 -3.47
CA THR A 244 2.43 -11.97 -4.02
C THR A 244 1.50 -11.27 -3.03
N GLY A 245 1.86 -11.22 -1.74
CA GLY A 245 1.16 -10.45 -0.73
C GLY A 245 -0.17 -11.07 -0.29
N SER A 246 -1.17 -10.22 -0.08
CA SER A 246 -2.48 -10.57 0.46
C SER A 246 -3.61 -9.84 -0.25
N GLU A 247 -4.83 -10.34 -0.06
CA GLU A 247 -6.09 -9.70 -0.48
C GLU A 247 -7.04 -9.56 0.72
N THR A 248 -8.11 -8.76 0.53
CA THR A 248 -9.14 -8.56 1.56
C THR A 248 -9.88 -9.86 1.82
N SER A 249 -10.08 -10.21 3.09
CA SER A 249 -10.92 -11.35 3.48
C SER A 249 -12.39 -11.02 3.30
N THR A 250 -13.20 -12.02 2.95
CA THR A 250 -14.65 -11.90 2.88
C THR A 250 -15.30 -12.87 3.87
N ILE A 251 -16.39 -12.44 4.50
CA ILE A 251 -17.23 -13.29 5.35
C ILE A 251 -18.56 -13.50 4.62
N PRO A 252 -19.12 -14.72 4.61
CA PRO A 252 -20.39 -15.02 3.95
C PRO A 252 -21.58 -14.41 4.73
N ILE A 253 -21.78 -13.11 4.59
CA ILE A 253 -22.93 -12.36 5.11
C ILE A 253 -23.91 -12.13 3.97
N LYS A 254 -25.20 -12.42 4.17
CA LYS A 254 -26.24 -12.11 3.17
C LYS A 254 -26.22 -10.60 2.87
N GLY A 255 -26.07 -10.24 1.60
CA GLY A 255 -26.04 -8.83 1.16
C GLY A 255 -24.65 -8.17 1.19
N ILE A 256 -23.59 -8.91 1.49
CA ILE A 256 -22.20 -8.38 1.50
C ILE A 256 -21.74 -7.86 0.13
N ASP A 257 -22.33 -8.36 -0.96
CA ASP A 257 -22.00 -7.98 -2.34
C ASP A 257 -22.74 -6.70 -2.80
N SER A 258 -23.48 -6.01 -1.92
CA SER A 258 -24.11 -4.73 -2.24
C SER A 258 -23.07 -3.68 -2.65
N LYS A 259 -23.41 -2.84 -3.63
CA LYS A 259 -22.60 -1.67 -4.06
C LYS A 259 -22.33 -0.64 -2.94
N ASN A 260 -23.09 -0.72 -1.85
CA ASN A 260 -22.93 0.16 -0.69
C ASN A 260 -21.97 -0.42 0.37
N VAL A 261 -21.58 -1.69 0.21
CA VAL A 261 -20.52 -2.32 0.98
C VAL A 261 -19.19 -2.04 0.28
N LEU A 262 -18.30 -1.38 1.00
CA LEU A 262 -16.98 -0.98 0.58
C LEU A 262 -15.96 -1.91 1.25
N THR A 263 -14.93 -2.28 0.52
CA THR A 263 -13.65 -2.70 1.09
C THR A 263 -12.82 -1.47 1.43
N SER A 264 -11.68 -1.68 2.09
CA SER A 264 -10.70 -0.60 2.31
C SER A 264 -10.25 0.08 1.01
N LYS A 265 -10.21 -0.65 -0.12
CA LYS A 265 -9.84 -0.10 -1.42
C LYS A 265 -10.88 0.90 -1.91
N GLU A 266 -12.17 0.57 -1.91
CA GLU A 266 -13.20 1.54 -2.33
C GLU A 266 -13.32 2.71 -1.35
N ALA A 267 -13.12 2.48 -0.05
CA ALA A 267 -13.12 3.55 0.95
C ALA A 267 -12.03 4.62 0.70
N LEU A 268 -10.87 4.20 0.19
CA LEU A 268 -9.76 5.09 -0.17
C LEU A 268 -10.02 5.98 -1.39
N ASP A 269 -11.05 5.66 -2.18
CA ASP A 269 -11.42 6.40 -3.40
C ASP A 269 -12.80 7.08 -3.28
N LEU A 270 -13.35 7.16 -2.06
CA LEU A 270 -14.66 7.75 -1.81
C LEU A 270 -14.62 9.28 -1.97
N LYS A 271 -15.29 9.78 -3.03
CA LYS A 271 -15.26 11.21 -3.42
C LYS A 271 -16.30 12.09 -2.74
N SER A 272 -17.16 11.50 -1.91
CA SER A 272 -18.17 12.21 -1.11
C SER A 272 -18.31 11.54 0.25
N LEU A 273 -18.45 12.32 1.31
CA LEU A 273 -18.69 11.75 2.64
C LEU A 273 -20.12 11.17 2.73
N PRO A 274 -20.30 9.95 3.26
CA PRO A 274 -21.61 9.48 3.66
C PRO A 274 -22.07 10.25 4.91
N LYS A 275 -23.37 10.26 5.21
CA LYS A 275 -23.87 10.81 6.48
C LYS A 275 -23.61 9.82 7.61
N LYS A 276 -23.84 8.52 7.33
CA LYS A 276 -23.64 7.40 8.23
C LYS A 276 -22.75 6.33 7.60
N LEU A 277 -21.85 5.78 8.40
CA LEU A 277 -20.98 4.67 8.03
C LEU A 277 -21.04 3.58 9.09
N VAL A 278 -21.32 2.35 8.67
CA VAL A 278 -21.13 1.16 9.52
C VAL A 278 -19.82 0.48 9.15
N VAL A 279 -18.94 0.28 10.11
CA VAL A 279 -17.72 -0.51 9.97
C VAL A 279 -17.96 -1.89 10.57
N ILE A 280 -17.80 -2.93 9.75
CA ILE A 280 -17.86 -4.34 10.17
C ILE A 280 -16.43 -4.81 10.43
N GLY A 281 -16.11 -5.05 11.69
CA GLY A 281 -14.76 -5.39 12.16
C GLY A 281 -14.07 -4.20 12.85
N GLY A 282 -13.78 -4.36 14.14
CA GLY A 282 -13.04 -3.46 15.01
C GLY A 282 -11.54 -3.77 15.08
N GLY A 283 -10.97 -4.37 14.03
CA GLY A 283 -9.53 -4.53 13.87
C GLY A 283 -8.84 -3.22 13.43
N VAL A 284 -7.52 -3.28 13.21
CA VAL A 284 -6.67 -2.11 12.86
C VAL A 284 -7.25 -1.28 11.71
N ILE A 285 -7.55 -1.92 10.56
CA ILE A 285 -8.08 -1.22 9.38
C ILE A 285 -9.43 -0.58 9.69
N GLY A 286 -10.34 -1.32 10.35
CA GLY A 286 -11.68 -0.82 10.67
C GLY A 286 -11.62 0.40 11.59
N MET A 287 -10.77 0.36 12.62
CA MET A 287 -10.61 1.48 13.54
C MET A 287 -9.91 2.67 12.89
N GLU A 288 -8.87 2.50 12.07
CA GLU A 288 -8.28 3.63 11.33
C GLU A 288 -9.35 4.36 10.52
N PHE A 289 -10.16 3.64 9.72
CA PHE A 289 -11.24 4.28 8.96
C PHE A 289 -12.34 4.86 9.84
N ALA A 290 -12.70 4.22 10.95
CA ALA A 290 -13.69 4.75 11.87
C ALA A 290 -13.30 6.14 12.38
N PHE A 291 -12.04 6.31 12.82
CA PHE A 291 -11.53 7.61 13.26
C PHE A 291 -11.35 8.60 12.11
N ILE A 292 -10.91 8.17 10.92
CA ILE A 292 -10.81 9.05 9.73
C ILE A 292 -12.17 9.68 9.41
N PHE A 293 -13.21 8.86 9.29
CA PHE A 293 -14.54 9.33 8.91
C PHE A 293 -15.22 10.11 10.03
N ALA A 294 -15.05 9.70 11.30
CA ALA A 294 -15.53 10.47 12.44
C ALA A 294 -14.89 11.86 12.49
N ASN A 295 -13.57 11.97 12.27
CA ASN A 295 -12.88 13.25 12.20
C ASN A 295 -13.40 14.13 11.06
N PHE A 296 -13.78 13.55 9.92
CA PHE A 296 -14.47 14.28 8.84
C PHE A 296 -15.94 14.65 9.15
N GLY A 297 -16.49 14.24 10.29
CA GLY A 297 -17.85 14.56 10.74
C GLY A 297 -18.92 13.56 10.31
N VAL A 298 -18.54 12.35 9.89
CA VAL A 298 -19.47 11.26 9.58
C VAL A 298 -19.96 10.61 10.88
N GLU A 299 -21.22 10.22 10.94
CA GLU A 299 -21.73 9.40 12.05
C GLU A 299 -21.28 7.94 11.86
N VAL A 300 -20.38 7.46 12.72
CA VAL A 300 -19.75 6.14 12.57
C VAL A 300 -20.25 5.15 13.60
N PHE A 301 -20.56 3.94 13.13
CA PHE A 301 -20.91 2.78 13.94
C PHE A 301 -19.87 1.69 13.69
N VAL A 302 -19.33 1.08 14.74
CA VAL A 302 -18.42 -0.08 14.63
C VAL A 302 -19.12 -1.29 15.21
N VAL A 303 -19.28 -2.34 14.40
CA VAL A 303 -19.85 -3.63 14.83
C VAL A 303 -18.73 -4.66 14.82
N GLU A 304 -18.35 -5.11 16.01
CA GLU A 304 -17.26 -6.07 16.23
C GLU A 304 -17.80 -7.35 16.86
N PHE A 305 -17.35 -8.48 16.33
CA PHE A 305 -17.75 -9.80 16.80
C PHE A 305 -17.14 -10.14 18.15
N ALA A 306 -15.86 -9.81 18.35
CA ALA A 306 -15.16 -9.97 19.61
C ALA A 306 -15.70 -9.05 20.70
N ASP A 307 -15.32 -9.35 21.94
CA ASP A 307 -15.68 -8.59 23.14
C ASP A 307 -15.02 -7.22 23.22
N LYS A 308 -13.94 -7.00 22.44
CA LYS A 308 -13.18 -5.75 22.38
C LYS A 308 -12.80 -5.36 20.96
N ILE A 309 -12.74 -4.06 20.69
CA ILE A 309 -12.03 -3.54 19.52
C ILE A 309 -10.53 -3.65 19.74
N LEU A 310 -9.75 -3.83 18.67
CA LEU A 310 -8.30 -4.04 18.72
C LEU A 310 -7.87 -5.14 19.71
N ALA A 311 -8.65 -6.23 19.82
CA ALA A 311 -8.49 -7.30 20.81
C ALA A 311 -7.12 -8.03 20.84
N SER A 312 -6.25 -7.75 19.87
CA SER A 312 -4.85 -8.21 19.85
C SER A 312 -3.95 -7.41 20.80
N LEU A 313 -4.38 -6.25 21.27
CA LEU A 313 -3.64 -5.41 22.22
C LEU A 313 -4.00 -5.81 23.67
N ASP A 314 -3.26 -5.26 24.63
CA ASP A 314 -3.58 -5.44 26.04
C ASP A 314 -4.90 -4.73 26.41
N ASN A 315 -5.51 -5.22 27.50
CA ASN A 315 -6.86 -4.82 27.93
C ASN A 315 -6.97 -3.32 28.20
N ASP A 316 -5.97 -2.77 28.88
CA ASP A 316 -5.87 -1.36 29.24
C ASP A 316 -5.87 -0.43 28.01
N VAL A 317 -5.20 -0.84 26.93
CA VAL A 317 -5.16 -0.10 25.67
C VAL A 317 -6.49 -0.19 24.94
N CYS A 318 -7.11 -1.38 24.91
CA CYS A 318 -8.42 -1.59 24.32
C CYS A 318 -9.51 -0.76 25.03
N GLU A 319 -9.45 -0.66 26.36
CA GLU A 319 -10.37 0.13 27.17
C GLU A 319 -10.20 1.63 26.95
N GLU A 320 -8.96 2.12 26.93
CA GLU A 320 -8.67 3.54 26.67
C GLU A 320 -9.15 3.96 25.28
N ILE A 321 -8.79 3.22 24.22
CA ILE A 321 -9.21 3.59 22.85
C ILE A 321 -10.73 3.45 22.65
N THR A 322 -11.39 2.49 23.32
CA THR A 322 -12.85 2.38 23.27
C THR A 322 -13.51 3.59 23.91
N THR A 323 -12.96 4.08 25.03
CA THR A 323 -13.46 5.27 25.71
C THR A 323 -13.26 6.51 24.82
N ILE A 324 -12.06 6.69 24.26
CA ILE A 324 -11.76 7.79 23.33
C ILE A 324 -12.67 7.75 22.10
N ALA A 325 -12.90 6.58 21.52
CA ALA A 325 -13.79 6.42 20.36
C ALA A 325 -15.22 6.90 20.69
N LYS A 326 -15.74 6.52 21.85
CA LYS A 326 -17.07 6.96 22.31
C LYS A 326 -17.13 8.47 22.57
N ASP A 327 -16.10 9.04 23.19
CA ASP A 327 -15.99 10.48 23.44
C ASP A 327 -15.98 11.28 22.13
N LYS A 328 -15.39 10.71 21.06
CA LYS A 328 -15.42 11.26 19.69
C LYS A 328 -16.70 10.94 18.90
N GLY A 329 -17.70 10.35 19.55
CA GLY A 329 -19.00 10.07 18.93
C GLY A 329 -19.06 8.79 18.08
N ILE A 330 -18.03 7.94 18.09
CA ILE A 330 -18.06 6.64 17.42
C ILE A 330 -18.88 5.66 18.27
N LYS A 331 -19.92 5.06 17.67
CA LYS A 331 -20.80 4.11 18.35
C LYS A 331 -20.25 2.69 18.22
N VAL A 332 -19.67 2.16 19.28
CA VAL A 332 -19.02 0.84 19.29
C VAL A 332 -19.94 -0.24 19.85
N TYR A 333 -20.14 -1.31 19.07
CA TYR A 333 -20.90 -2.51 19.42
C TYR A 333 -19.97 -3.73 19.35
N THR A 334 -19.36 -4.10 20.47
CA THR A 334 -18.66 -5.38 20.66
C THR A 334 -19.65 -6.50 20.98
N ASP A 335 -19.20 -7.76 20.99
CA ASP A 335 -20.02 -8.96 21.18
C ASP A 335 -21.22 -8.99 20.22
N SER A 336 -20.99 -8.56 18.97
CA SER A 336 -22.05 -8.25 18.02
C SER A 336 -21.80 -8.93 16.68
N LYS A 337 -22.69 -9.86 16.30
CA LYS A 337 -22.59 -10.59 15.04
C LYS A 337 -23.51 -9.99 13.99
N VAL A 338 -22.95 -9.51 12.88
CA VAL A 338 -23.74 -9.10 11.70
C VAL A 338 -24.38 -10.35 11.07
N GLU A 339 -25.69 -10.31 10.85
CA GLU A 339 -26.47 -11.40 10.26
C GLU A 339 -26.71 -11.18 8.77
N CYS A 340 -27.15 -9.98 8.40
CA CYS A 340 -27.45 -9.62 7.02
C CYS A 340 -27.43 -8.11 6.80
N ILE A 341 -27.30 -7.75 5.53
CA ILE A 341 -27.36 -6.39 5.00
C ILE A 341 -28.49 -6.38 3.96
N GLU A 342 -29.45 -5.49 4.13
CA GLU A 342 -30.58 -5.32 3.22
C GLU A 342 -30.65 -3.86 2.76
N GLU A 343 -31.24 -3.59 1.59
CA GLU A 343 -31.47 -2.22 1.11
C GLU A 343 -32.96 -1.90 1.27
N ASP A 344 -33.26 -0.69 1.75
CA ASP A 344 -34.64 -0.20 1.81
C ASP A 344 -35.09 0.42 0.47
N GLU A 345 -36.34 0.86 0.39
CA GLU A 345 -36.91 1.46 -0.83
C GLU A 345 -36.21 2.76 -1.25
N SER A 346 -35.54 3.44 -0.33
CA SER A 346 -34.78 4.67 -0.59
C SER A 346 -33.35 4.40 -1.06
N GLY A 347 -32.88 3.16 -0.93
CA GLY A 347 -31.52 2.74 -1.24
C GLY A 347 -30.54 2.88 -0.08
N GLU A 348 -31.01 3.17 1.13
CA GLU A 348 -30.22 3.09 2.37
C GLU A 348 -30.06 1.63 2.78
N CYS A 349 -28.93 1.30 3.40
CA CYS A 349 -28.66 -0.05 3.90
C CYS A 349 -29.16 -0.22 5.33
N ILE A 350 -29.82 -1.34 5.62
CA ILE A 350 -30.18 -1.79 6.96
C ILE A 350 -29.23 -2.94 7.34
N VAL A 351 -28.34 -2.69 8.31
CA VAL A 351 -27.46 -3.70 8.89
C VAL A 351 -28.17 -4.33 10.08
N THR A 352 -28.49 -5.62 9.98
CA THR A 352 -29.03 -6.40 11.09
C THR A 352 -27.90 -7.13 11.79
N PHE A 353 -27.81 -6.97 13.12
CA PHE A 353 -26.83 -7.68 13.93
C PHE A 353 -27.45 -8.14 15.26
N THR A 354 -26.91 -9.22 15.80
CA THR A 354 -27.34 -9.78 17.08
C THR A 354 -26.32 -9.44 18.16
N LYS A 355 -26.83 -8.89 19.28
CA LYS A 355 -26.06 -8.61 20.50
C LYS A 355 -26.90 -9.05 21.69
N ASN A 356 -26.31 -9.81 22.62
CA ASN A 356 -27.02 -10.37 23.79
C ASN A 356 -28.29 -11.15 23.43
N ASN A 357 -28.25 -11.92 22.34
CA ASN A 357 -29.40 -12.66 21.76
C ASN A 357 -30.59 -11.78 21.31
N GLU A 358 -30.40 -10.46 21.23
CA GLU A 358 -31.39 -9.52 20.69
C GLU A 358 -30.95 -9.00 19.32
N LYS A 359 -31.90 -8.93 18.38
CA LYS A 359 -31.66 -8.31 17.07
C LYS A 359 -31.70 -6.80 17.18
N LYS A 360 -30.71 -6.16 16.56
CA LYS A 360 -30.57 -4.72 16.45
C LYS A 360 -30.37 -4.34 14.98
N TYR A 361 -30.71 -3.10 14.67
CA TYR A 361 -30.76 -2.57 13.32
C TYR A 361 -30.06 -1.22 13.27
N ILE A 362 -29.19 -1.02 12.28
CA ILE A 362 -28.59 0.28 11.97
C ILE A 362 -28.87 0.60 10.51
N THR A 363 -29.47 1.75 10.25
CA THR A 363 -29.62 2.31 8.90
C THR A 363 -28.42 3.18 8.54
N THR A 364 -27.85 2.99 7.36
CA THR A 364 -26.59 3.64 6.93
C THR A 364 -26.52 3.85 5.42
N ASP A 365 -25.76 4.87 4.98
CA ASP A 365 -25.54 5.11 3.54
C ASP A 365 -24.51 4.14 2.95
N LYS A 366 -23.47 3.85 3.74
CA LYS A 366 -22.34 3.02 3.35
C LYS A 366 -21.93 2.09 4.48
N ILE A 367 -21.32 0.97 4.10
CA ILE A 367 -20.76 -0.03 5.00
C ILE A 367 -19.30 -0.23 4.60
N LEU A 368 -18.39 -0.33 5.56
CA LEU A 368 -17.01 -0.75 5.35
C LEU A 368 -16.82 -2.15 5.93
N SER A 369 -16.48 -3.13 5.09
CA SER A 369 -16.08 -4.47 5.51
C SER A 369 -14.57 -4.51 5.75
N ALA A 370 -14.17 -4.64 7.02
CA ALA A 370 -12.77 -4.61 7.48
C ALA A 370 -12.41 -5.88 8.28
N VAL A 371 -12.79 -7.04 7.75
CA VAL A 371 -12.73 -8.36 8.43
C VAL A 371 -11.40 -9.10 8.28
N GLY A 372 -10.33 -8.36 7.99
CA GLY A 372 -8.97 -8.90 7.85
C GLY A 372 -8.51 -9.15 6.42
N ARG A 373 -7.38 -9.83 6.31
CA ARG A 373 -6.69 -10.12 5.05
C ARG A 373 -6.28 -11.58 4.99
N LYS A 374 -6.11 -12.13 3.80
CA LYS A 374 -5.63 -13.49 3.55
C LYS A 374 -4.54 -13.48 2.47
N PRO A 375 -3.58 -14.42 2.48
CA PRO A 375 -2.60 -14.53 1.42
C PRO A 375 -3.20 -14.61 0.02
N PHE A 376 -2.43 -14.14 -0.95
CA PHE A 376 -2.79 -14.18 -2.35
C PHE A 376 -1.91 -15.18 -3.11
N PHE A 377 -2.51 -16.27 -3.58
CA PHE A 377 -1.82 -17.39 -4.23
C PHE A 377 -1.98 -17.44 -5.77
N GLU A 378 -2.63 -16.45 -6.39
CA GLU A 378 -2.77 -16.45 -7.86
C GLU A 378 -1.38 -16.50 -8.54
N GLY A 379 -1.20 -17.42 -9.49
CA GLY A 379 0.08 -17.67 -10.15
C GLY A 379 1.04 -18.60 -9.40
N ILE A 380 0.68 -19.02 -8.19
CA ILE A 380 1.45 -19.96 -7.36
C ILE A 380 0.59 -21.22 -7.16
N ASP A 381 0.77 -22.19 -8.04
CA ASP A 381 0.10 -23.48 -7.93
C ASP A 381 0.80 -24.33 -6.85
N ILE A 382 0.39 -24.12 -5.59
CA ILE A 382 0.98 -24.75 -4.40
C ILE A 382 1.00 -26.28 -4.52
N GLU A 383 -0.10 -26.87 -5.00
CA GLU A 383 -0.24 -28.32 -5.15
C GLU A 383 0.70 -28.86 -6.23
N LYS A 384 0.70 -28.24 -7.42
CA LYS A 384 1.57 -28.65 -8.53
C LYS A 384 3.06 -28.49 -8.22
N LEU A 385 3.43 -27.45 -7.49
CA LEU A 385 4.81 -27.17 -7.09
C LEU A 385 5.25 -27.94 -5.83
N ASN A 386 4.30 -28.63 -5.16
CA ASN A 386 4.53 -29.34 -3.91
C ASN A 386 5.15 -28.42 -2.82
N ILE A 387 4.67 -27.17 -2.74
CA ILE A 387 5.07 -26.22 -1.70
C ILE A 387 4.29 -26.52 -0.43
N GLU A 388 4.97 -26.63 0.71
CA GLU A 388 4.31 -26.86 1.99
C GLU A 388 3.58 -25.61 2.50
N MET A 389 2.39 -25.80 3.05
CA MET A 389 1.65 -24.78 3.78
C MET A 389 2.07 -24.77 5.25
N ASN A 390 1.96 -23.61 5.90
CA ASN A 390 2.25 -23.46 7.32
C ASN A 390 1.24 -24.24 8.19
N GLU A 391 1.51 -24.35 9.50
CA GLU A 391 0.77 -25.24 10.42
C GLU A 391 -0.74 -24.96 10.47
N ASN A 392 -1.17 -23.72 10.21
CA ASN A 392 -2.58 -23.34 10.20
C ASN A 392 -3.22 -23.37 8.80
N ASN A 393 -2.48 -23.81 7.78
CA ASN A 393 -2.87 -23.82 6.37
C ASN A 393 -3.32 -22.45 5.82
N LYS A 394 -2.81 -21.36 6.40
CA LYS A 394 -3.16 -19.98 6.00
C LYS A 394 -2.00 -19.23 5.38
N GLY A 395 -0.92 -19.88 4.95
CA GLY A 395 0.23 -19.24 4.31
C GLY A 395 1.28 -20.24 3.84
N ILE A 396 2.22 -19.81 3.00
CA ILE A 396 3.37 -20.64 2.58
C ILE A 396 4.30 -20.86 3.76
N LYS A 397 4.68 -22.11 4.02
CA LYS A 397 5.66 -22.45 5.06
C LYS A 397 7.06 -22.05 4.63
N VAL A 398 7.77 -21.39 5.53
CA VAL A 398 9.19 -21.05 5.36
C VAL A 398 9.96 -21.30 6.66
N ASN A 399 11.26 -21.56 6.54
CA ASN A 399 12.17 -21.55 7.69
C ASN A 399 12.57 -20.10 8.08
N ASP A 400 13.45 -19.95 9.07
CA ASP A 400 13.97 -18.66 9.55
C ASP A 400 14.78 -17.88 8.49
N LYS A 401 15.24 -18.54 7.43
CA LYS A 401 15.91 -17.97 6.26
C LYS A 401 14.95 -17.56 5.14
N MET A 402 13.64 -17.68 5.37
CA MET A 402 12.55 -17.42 4.40
C MET A 402 12.51 -18.43 3.23
N GLN A 403 13.19 -19.55 3.35
CA GLN A 403 13.23 -20.61 2.34
C GLN A 403 12.05 -21.56 2.51
N THR A 404 11.43 -21.97 1.40
CA THR A 404 10.39 -23.01 1.41
C THR A 404 11.01 -24.41 1.52
N ASN A 405 10.21 -25.48 1.43
CA ASN A 405 10.71 -26.84 1.31
C ASN A 405 11.46 -27.10 -0.03
N ILE A 406 11.32 -26.21 -1.02
CA ILE A 406 12.05 -26.27 -2.29
C ILE A 406 13.31 -25.37 -2.18
N PRO A 407 14.54 -25.91 -2.30
CA PRO A 407 15.76 -25.19 -1.92
C PRO A 407 16.00 -23.83 -2.60
N ASN A 408 15.50 -23.64 -3.83
CA ASN A 408 15.70 -22.41 -4.58
C ASN A 408 14.45 -21.52 -4.67
N ILE A 409 13.41 -21.82 -3.88
CA ILE A 409 12.19 -21.02 -3.78
C ILE A 409 12.04 -20.48 -2.36
N TYR A 410 11.87 -19.18 -2.26
CA TYR A 410 11.67 -18.42 -1.03
C TYR A 410 10.28 -17.76 -1.06
N ALA A 411 9.72 -17.46 0.11
CA ALA A 411 8.47 -16.71 0.22
C ALA A 411 8.56 -15.67 1.33
N ILE A 412 8.05 -14.46 1.06
CA ILE A 412 8.17 -13.30 1.95
C ILE A 412 6.88 -12.49 2.02
N GLY A 413 6.72 -11.74 3.11
CA GLY A 413 5.60 -10.87 3.38
C GLY A 413 4.32 -11.65 3.64
N ASP A 414 3.19 -11.00 3.37
CA ASP A 414 1.87 -11.48 3.78
C ASP A 414 1.50 -12.87 3.23
N VAL A 415 2.14 -13.34 2.16
CA VAL A 415 1.88 -14.68 1.58
C VAL A 415 2.27 -15.83 2.53
N THR A 416 3.22 -15.57 3.43
CA THR A 416 3.65 -16.51 4.49
C THR A 416 2.69 -16.54 5.66
N ASN A 417 1.89 -15.48 5.82
CA ASN A 417 0.99 -15.25 6.94
C ASN A 417 1.67 -15.35 8.33
N ILE A 418 2.96 -15.00 8.42
CA ILE A 418 3.71 -14.91 9.70
C ILE A 418 3.32 -13.62 10.43
N ILE A 419 3.68 -12.46 9.86
CA ILE A 419 3.25 -11.13 10.31
C ILE A 419 2.97 -10.28 9.08
N GLN A 420 1.74 -9.78 8.94
CA GLN A 420 1.27 -9.03 7.77
C GLN A 420 1.56 -7.52 7.91
N LEU A 421 2.85 -7.17 8.00
CA LEU A 421 3.31 -5.78 8.11
C LEU A 421 4.33 -5.46 7.02
N ALA A 422 4.24 -4.25 6.45
CA ALA A 422 5.06 -3.86 5.31
C ALA A 422 6.57 -3.87 5.61
N HIS A 423 6.98 -3.34 6.76
CA HIS A 423 8.39 -3.36 7.20
C HIS A 423 8.90 -4.76 7.50
N VAL A 424 8.04 -5.67 7.99
CA VAL A 424 8.38 -7.09 8.12
C VAL A 424 8.62 -7.70 6.76
N ALA A 425 7.70 -7.50 5.80
CA ALA A 425 7.87 -8.00 4.43
C ALA A 425 9.18 -7.51 3.79
N SER A 426 9.52 -6.22 3.97
CA SER A 426 10.79 -5.65 3.49
C SER A 426 12.01 -6.29 4.16
N HIS A 427 11.98 -6.51 5.48
CA HIS A 427 13.08 -7.17 6.19
C HIS A 427 13.24 -8.64 5.79
N GLN A 428 12.13 -9.37 5.65
CA GLN A 428 12.10 -10.74 5.11
C GLN A 428 12.69 -10.80 3.70
N GLY A 429 12.38 -9.81 2.84
CA GLY A 429 12.97 -9.71 1.49
C GLY A 429 14.49 -9.54 1.49
N ILE A 430 15.01 -8.71 2.40
CA ILE A 430 16.46 -8.57 2.60
C ILE A 430 17.07 -9.88 3.07
N THR A 431 16.47 -10.54 4.06
CA THR A 431 16.94 -11.83 4.60
C THR A 431 16.93 -12.94 3.57
N ALA A 432 15.88 -13.06 2.76
CA ALA A 432 15.80 -14.05 1.69
C ALA A 432 16.93 -13.88 0.67
N VAL A 433 17.16 -12.63 0.22
CA VAL A 433 18.24 -12.31 -0.72
C VAL A 433 19.62 -12.54 -0.12
N ASP A 434 19.84 -12.18 1.15
CA ASP A 434 21.10 -12.45 1.84
C ASP A 434 21.42 -13.96 1.81
N ASN A 435 20.45 -14.82 2.15
CA ASN A 435 20.63 -16.27 2.12
C ASN A 435 20.80 -16.84 0.70
N ILE A 436 20.05 -16.34 -0.29
CA ILE A 436 20.23 -16.73 -1.71
C ILE A 436 21.68 -16.47 -2.16
N LEU A 437 22.30 -15.40 -1.66
CA LEU A 437 23.67 -15.00 -1.99
C LEU A 437 24.72 -15.59 -1.03
N GLY A 438 24.33 -16.55 -0.17
CA GLY A 438 25.25 -17.29 0.71
C GLY A 438 25.63 -16.55 2.00
N ILE A 439 24.90 -15.50 2.39
CA ILE A 439 25.07 -14.81 3.66
C ILE A 439 24.09 -15.40 4.67
N ASP A 440 24.61 -16.09 5.67
CA ASP A 440 23.81 -16.75 6.70
C ASP A 440 23.08 -15.72 7.58
N LYS A 441 21.75 -15.69 7.47
CA LYS A 441 20.93 -14.70 8.18
C LYS A 441 19.57 -15.26 8.54
N ASN A 442 19.17 -15.09 9.80
CA ASN A 442 17.88 -15.53 10.29
C ASN A 442 16.98 -14.33 10.57
N MET A 443 15.67 -14.52 10.37
CA MET A 443 14.66 -13.57 10.82
C MET A 443 14.54 -13.61 12.34
N ASP A 444 14.61 -12.43 12.96
CA ASP A 444 14.23 -12.21 14.35
C ASP A 444 12.94 -11.38 14.41
N TYR A 445 11.92 -11.94 15.06
CA TYR A 445 10.60 -11.32 15.20
C TYR A 445 10.35 -10.71 16.60
N THR A 446 11.31 -10.80 17.51
CA THR A 446 11.16 -10.36 18.92
C THR A 446 10.88 -8.86 19.05
N SER A 447 11.46 -8.05 18.16
CA SER A 447 11.41 -6.58 18.21
C SER A 447 10.65 -5.96 17.03
N VAL A 448 9.65 -6.67 16.48
CA VAL A 448 8.82 -6.11 15.40
C VAL A 448 7.88 -5.04 15.95
N PRO A 449 8.01 -3.77 15.52
CA PRO A 449 7.06 -2.73 15.93
C PRO A 449 5.74 -2.87 15.16
N SER A 450 4.65 -2.50 15.81
CA SER A 450 3.31 -2.36 15.25
C SER A 450 2.80 -0.94 15.47
N ALA A 451 2.08 -0.40 14.49
CA ALA A 451 1.58 0.97 14.49
C ALA A 451 0.14 0.99 13.96
N ILE A 452 -0.72 1.71 14.67
CA ILE A 452 -2.15 1.87 14.38
C ILE A 452 -2.44 3.37 14.42
N PHE A 453 -2.91 3.90 13.29
CA PHE A 453 -3.05 5.34 13.07
C PHE A 453 -4.49 5.81 13.38
N THR A 454 -4.96 5.47 14.58
CA THR A 454 -6.15 6.06 15.18
C THR A 454 -5.83 7.47 15.71
N ASP A 455 -6.82 8.14 16.32
CA ASP A 455 -6.65 9.45 16.95
C ASP A 455 -7.06 9.34 18.44
N PRO A 456 -6.11 9.13 19.38
CA PRO A 456 -4.66 9.19 19.21
C PRO A 456 -4.06 7.92 18.58
N GLU A 457 -2.81 8.02 18.14
CA GLU A 457 -2.04 6.90 17.62
C GLU A 457 -1.80 5.83 18.70
N ILE A 458 -1.66 4.57 18.26
CA ILE A 458 -1.25 3.44 19.10
C ILE A 458 -0.06 2.76 18.46
N ALA A 459 0.94 2.41 19.25
CA ALA A 459 2.13 1.72 18.80
C ALA A 459 2.58 0.70 19.85
N SER A 460 2.99 -0.50 19.43
CA SER A 460 3.46 -1.56 20.34
C SER A 460 4.64 -2.34 19.77
N VAL A 461 5.48 -2.88 20.65
CA VAL A 461 6.63 -3.72 20.29
C VAL A 461 6.90 -4.73 21.40
N GLY A 462 7.43 -5.90 21.04
CA GLY A 462 7.78 -6.94 22.00
C GLY A 462 6.57 -7.68 22.56
N ILE A 463 6.71 -8.23 23.76
CA ILE A 463 5.64 -8.97 24.43
C ILE A 463 4.59 -8.02 25.01
N SER A 464 3.38 -8.53 25.17
CA SER A 464 2.28 -7.84 25.87
C SER A 464 2.10 -8.43 27.27
N GLU A 465 1.37 -7.74 28.16
CA GLU A 465 1.04 -8.28 29.49
C GLU A 465 0.24 -9.58 29.36
N LYS A 466 -0.78 -9.58 28.48
CA LYS A 466 -1.58 -10.77 28.19
C LYS A 466 -0.73 -11.96 27.71
N PHE A 467 0.29 -11.69 26.89
CA PHE A 467 1.21 -12.72 26.43
C PHE A 467 2.08 -13.25 27.58
N ALA A 468 2.61 -12.36 28.43
CA ALA A 468 3.42 -12.74 29.58
C ALA A 468 2.64 -13.60 30.57
N GLU A 469 1.40 -13.22 30.88
CA GLU A 469 0.48 -14.00 31.73
C GLU A 469 0.23 -15.41 31.18
N THR A 470 -0.11 -15.50 29.88
CA THR A 470 -0.42 -16.78 29.22
C THR A 470 0.78 -17.74 29.18
N ASN A 471 2.00 -17.20 29.13
CA ASN A 471 3.24 -17.97 29.02
C ASN A 471 4.04 -18.01 30.34
N GLU A 472 3.45 -17.58 31.46
CA GLU A 472 4.08 -17.58 32.79
C GLU A 472 5.44 -16.85 32.85
N ILE A 473 5.58 -15.74 32.13
CA ILE A 473 6.78 -14.90 32.12
C ILE A 473 6.71 -13.88 33.27
N ASP A 474 7.69 -13.88 34.16
CA ASP A 474 7.76 -12.95 35.30
C ASP A 474 8.17 -11.55 34.82
N ILE A 475 7.20 -10.63 34.82
CA ILE A 475 7.36 -9.27 34.32
C ILE A 475 7.03 -8.23 35.39
N GLU A 476 7.60 -7.04 35.23
CA GLU A 476 7.21 -5.82 35.94
C GLU A 476 6.77 -4.76 34.93
N VAL A 477 5.72 -4.01 35.28
CA VAL A 477 5.05 -3.07 34.37
C VAL A 477 5.05 -1.66 34.97
N GLY A 478 5.45 -0.68 34.18
CA GLY A 478 5.42 0.73 34.55
C GLY A 478 4.69 1.52 33.49
N LYS A 479 3.85 2.47 33.94
CA LYS A 479 2.97 3.24 33.09
C LYS A 479 3.03 4.71 33.48
N PHE A 480 3.15 5.56 32.48
CA PHE A 480 3.13 7.01 32.66
C PHE A 480 2.08 7.65 31.74
N PRO A 481 1.10 8.40 32.28
CA PRO A 481 0.03 8.98 31.48
C PRO A 481 0.48 10.26 30.76
N PHE A 482 -0.02 10.48 29.55
CA PHE A 482 0.26 11.73 28.81
C PHE A 482 -0.38 12.96 29.46
N SER A 483 -1.36 12.79 30.35
CA SER A 483 -1.91 13.88 31.14
C SER A 483 -0.92 14.52 32.12
N ALA A 484 0.16 13.81 32.47
CA ALA A 484 1.27 14.32 33.26
C ALA A 484 2.45 14.84 32.40
N ASN A 485 2.38 14.71 31.08
CA ASN A 485 3.43 15.18 30.17
C ASN A 485 3.16 16.62 29.72
N GLY A 486 4.01 17.56 30.10
CA GLY A 486 3.85 18.99 29.75
C GLY A 486 3.76 19.23 28.23
N LYS A 487 4.53 18.49 27.42
CA LYS A 487 4.50 18.64 25.96
C LYS A 487 3.16 18.20 25.36
N ALA A 488 2.61 17.08 25.81
CA ALA A 488 1.30 16.58 25.40
C ALA A 488 0.19 17.58 25.74
N LEU A 489 0.25 18.21 26.92
CA LEU A 489 -0.68 19.29 27.29
C LEU A 489 -0.59 20.50 26.34
N THR A 490 0.61 20.87 25.88
CA THR A 490 0.74 21.97 24.88
C THR A 490 0.10 21.66 23.53
N TYR A 491 -0.13 20.37 23.22
CA TYR A 491 -0.83 19.95 22.01
C TYR A 491 -2.35 19.83 22.19
N GLY A 492 -2.87 19.91 23.43
CA GLY A 492 -4.25 19.53 23.72
C GLY A 492 -4.47 18.01 23.66
N GLU A 493 -3.40 17.20 23.64
CA GLU A 493 -3.45 15.74 23.41
C GLU A 493 -3.02 14.98 24.67
N SER A 494 -3.80 15.09 25.74
CA SER A 494 -3.46 14.56 27.07
C SER A 494 -3.89 13.11 27.33
N ARG A 495 -4.54 12.45 26.36
CA ARG A 495 -5.13 11.12 26.52
C ARG A 495 -4.10 10.01 26.25
N GLY A 496 -4.28 8.89 26.93
CA GLY A 496 -3.40 7.72 26.80
C GLY A 496 -2.16 7.74 27.71
N PHE A 497 -1.24 6.83 27.44
CA PHE A 497 -0.08 6.52 28.28
C PHE A 497 1.05 5.84 27.49
N VAL A 498 2.25 5.88 28.06
CA VAL A 498 3.35 4.96 27.73
C VAL A 498 3.36 3.83 28.75
N LYS A 499 3.45 2.59 28.28
CA LYS A 499 3.60 1.38 29.09
C LYS A 499 4.89 0.66 28.71
N ILE A 500 5.72 0.37 29.70
CA ILE A 500 6.97 -0.39 29.59
C ILE A 500 6.84 -1.70 30.34
N ILE A 501 7.27 -2.80 29.72
CA ILE A 501 7.28 -4.15 30.29
C ILE A 501 8.74 -4.61 30.41
N LYS A 502 9.13 -4.91 31.65
CA LYS A 502 10.47 -5.37 32.03
C LYS A 502 10.44 -6.84 32.40
N ASP A 503 11.37 -7.62 31.87
CA ASP A 503 11.64 -8.96 32.39
C ASP A 503 12.33 -8.86 33.74
N LYS A 504 11.73 -9.43 34.78
CA LYS A 504 12.18 -9.24 36.16
C LYS A 504 13.54 -9.86 36.43
N SER A 505 13.85 -10.98 35.77
CA SER A 505 15.08 -11.73 36.00
C SER A 505 16.32 -11.03 35.43
N THR A 506 16.16 -10.39 34.28
CA THR A 506 17.25 -9.75 33.53
C THR A 506 17.26 -8.24 33.65
N GLY A 507 16.15 -7.63 34.07
CA GLY A 507 15.94 -6.18 34.08
C GLY A 507 15.81 -5.57 32.67
N LYS A 508 15.74 -6.40 31.62
CA LYS A 508 15.64 -5.96 30.23
C LYS A 508 14.25 -5.49 29.90
N ILE A 509 14.16 -4.48 29.03
CA ILE A 509 12.89 -4.15 28.38
C ILE A 509 12.56 -5.26 27.37
N VAL A 510 11.35 -5.81 27.49
CA VAL A 510 10.87 -6.93 26.65
C VAL A 510 9.56 -6.60 25.94
N GLY A 511 8.91 -5.51 26.31
CA GLY A 511 7.67 -5.07 25.67
C GLY A 511 7.36 -3.61 25.97
N SER A 512 6.59 -3.00 25.08
CA SER A 512 6.06 -1.65 25.28
C SER A 512 4.80 -1.43 24.47
N THR A 513 3.88 -0.63 24.99
CA THR A 513 2.77 -0.08 24.23
C THR A 513 2.60 1.39 24.55
N ILE A 514 2.40 2.21 23.52
CA ILE A 514 2.18 3.65 23.61
C ILE A 514 0.84 3.93 22.95
N ILE A 515 -0.04 4.64 23.65
CA ILE A 515 -1.26 5.23 23.11
C ILE A 515 -1.22 6.72 23.43
N GLY A 516 -1.24 7.59 22.43
CA GLY A 516 -1.09 9.03 22.65
C GLY A 516 -0.36 9.78 21.53
N PRO A 517 0.05 11.04 21.76
CA PRO A 517 0.71 11.87 20.77
C PRO A 517 2.05 11.26 20.33
N HIS A 518 2.25 11.19 19.01
CA HIS A 518 3.46 10.67 18.37
C HIS A 518 3.81 9.21 18.74
N ALA A 519 2.83 8.39 19.14
CA ALA A 519 3.08 7.03 19.59
C ALA A 519 3.93 6.22 18.59
N THR A 520 3.66 6.38 17.29
CA THR A 520 4.33 5.62 16.23
C THR A 520 5.81 5.99 16.06
N ASP A 521 6.15 7.26 16.25
CA ASP A 521 7.55 7.74 16.21
C ASP A 521 8.30 7.41 17.51
N LEU A 522 7.64 7.57 18.65
CA LEU A 522 8.22 7.30 19.97
C LEU A 522 8.64 5.83 20.13
N LEU A 523 7.86 4.91 19.57
CA LEU A 523 8.09 3.47 19.67
C LEU A 523 9.45 3.04 19.09
N ALA A 524 10.02 3.79 18.14
CA ALA A 524 11.31 3.47 17.56
C ALA A 524 12.42 3.41 18.62
N THR A 525 12.39 4.31 19.62
CA THR A 525 13.35 4.33 20.74
C THR A 525 13.30 3.04 21.54
N VAL A 526 12.09 2.59 21.87
CA VAL A 526 11.86 1.37 22.65
C VAL A 526 12.20 0.12 21.82
N THR A 527 11.86 0.13 20.53
CA THR A 527 12.17 -0.95 19.59
C THR A 527 13.69 -1.21 19.53
N LEU A 528 14.48 -0.14 19.43
CA LEU A 528 15.94 -0.23 19.51
C LEU A 528 16.42 -0.74 20.86
N GLY A 529 15.78 -0.31 21.95
CA GLY A 529 16.07 -0.82 23.30
C GLY A 529 15.91 -2.33 23.42
N ILE A 530 14.78 -2.87 22.95
CA ILE A 530 14.50 -4.32 22.96
C ILE A 530 15.49 -5.07 22.06
N ALA A 531 15.69 -4.58 20.82
CA ALA A 531 16.59 -5.22 19.85
C ALA A 531 18.05 -5.31 20.33
N ASN A 532 18.47 -4.38 21.20
CA ASN A 532 19.82 -4.37 21.78
C ASN A 532 19.87 -4.90 23.22
N GLY A 533 18.74 -5.39 23.77
CA GLY A 533 18.66 -5.95 25.11
C GLY A 533 18.99 -4.96 26.22
N LEU A 534 18.61 -3.68 26.07
CA LEU A 534 18.78 -2.66 27.09
C LEU A 534 17.94 -2.96 28.34
N THR A 535 18.42 -2.51 29.49
CA THR A 535 17.67 -2.53 30.74
C THR A 535 16.91 -1.22 30.95
N THR A 536 15.81 -1.28 31.70
CA THR A 536 15.07 -0.09 32.17
C THR A 536 15.99 0.90 32.88
N LYS A 537 16.93 0.41 33.72
CA LYS A 537 17.93 1.25 34.39
C LYS A 537 18.78 2.06 33.42
N GLN A 538 19.28 1.44 32.34
CA GLN A 538 20.03 2.16 31.31
C GLN A 538 19.19 3.24 30.62
N ILE A 539 17.87 3.02 30.46
CA ILE A 539 16.95 4.05 29.95
C ILE A 539 16.85 5.20 30.97
N THR A 540 16.70 4.90 32.26
CA THR A 540 16.57 5.92 33.31
C THR A 540 17.84 6.77 33.49
N GLU A 541 19.01 6.24 33.17
CA GLU A 541 20.30 6.97 33.17
C GLU A 541 20.49 7.90 31.95
N THR A 542 19.63 7.78 30.94
CA THR A 542 19.69 8.59 29.72
C THR A 542 19.04 9.96 29.93
N ILE A 543 19.67 11.01 29.41
CA ILE A 543 19.12 12.38 29.42
C ILE A 543 18.14 12.52 28.24
N PHE A 544 16.84 12.62 28.53
CA PHE A 544 15.81 12.95 27.55
C PHE A 544 15.66 14.47 27.42
N ALA A 545 15.36 14.93 26.20
CA ALA A 545 15.16 16.36 25.95
C ALA A 545 13.83 16.84 26.56
N HIS A 546 13.82 18.05 27.14
CA HIS A 546 12.64 18.65 27.75
C HIS A 546 12.28 20.00 27.08
N PRO A 547 10.99 20.29 26.81
CA PRO A 547 9.84 19.39 26.93
C PRO A 547 9.63 18.56 25.64
N THR A 548 9.47 17.25 25.78
CA THR A 548 9.13 16.32 24.69
C THR A 548 8.15 15.24 25.13
N THR A 549 7.44 14.63 24.17
CA THR A 549 6.58 13.48 24.47
C THR A 549 7.39 12.22 24.78
N SER A 550 8.67 12.15 24.39
CA SER A 550 9.54 11.00 24.66
C SER A 550 9.93 10.89 26.12
N GLU A 551 9.86 11.98 26.91
CA GLU A 551 10.05 11.94 28.37
C GLU A 551 9.09 10.94 29.05
N SER A 552 7.92 10.69 28.46
CA SER A 552 6.99 9.68 28.97
C SER A 552 7.56 8.25 28.94
N ILE A 553 8.53 7.94 28.05
CA ILE A 553 9.24 6.65 28.05
C ILE A 553 10.19 6.56 29.24
N HIS A 554 10.89 7.66 29.52
CA HIS A 554 11.80 7.76 30.67
C HIS A 554 11.03 7.60 31.98
N GLU A 555 9.93 8.34 32.14
CA GLU A 555 9.07 8.25 33.31
C GLU A 555 8.39 6.88 33.47
N ALA A 556 7.91 6.27 32.38
CA ALA A 556 7.38 4.92 32.44
C ALA A 556 8.46 3.89 32.84
N SER A 557 9.72 4.12 32.46
CA SER A 557 10.85 3.27 32.89
C SER A 557 11.21 3.50 34.36
N LEU A 558 11.15 4.74 34.85
CA LEU A 558 11.30 5.06 36.28
C LEU A 558 10.19 4.41 37.13
N GLU A 559 8.96 4.42 36.63
CA GLU A 559 7.82 3.77 37.29
C GLU A 559 8.05 2.27 37.50
N VAL A 560 8.73 1.60 36.55
CA VAL A 560 9.14 0.19 36.71
C VAL A 560 10.25 0.02 37.78
N GLU A 561 11.11 1.02 37.98
CA GLU A 561 12.31 0.93 38.84
C GLU A 561 12.12 1.45 40.28
N GLY A 562 10.98 2.06 40.60
CA GLY A 562 10.71 2.57 41.95
C GLY A 562 9.79 3.79 42.04
N GLY A 563 9.34 4.32 40.90
CA GLY A 563 8.32 5.36 40.83
C GLY A 563 8.69 6.47 39.84
N ALA A 564 7.71 6.90 39.05
CA ALA A 564 7.83 8.10 38.23
C ALA A 564 8.08 9.35 39.10
N ILE A 565 8.84 10.31 38.57
CA ILE A 565 9.11 11.59 39.25
C ILE A 565 7.91 12.54 39.09
N HIS A 566 7.32 12.55 37.89
CA HIS A 566 6.29 13.53 37.52
C HIS A 566 4.86 13.00 37.59
N PHE A 567 4.66 11.82 38.19
CA PHE A 567 3.34 11.23 38.37
C PHE A 567 3.32 10.37 39.63
N ALA A 568 2.32 10.57 40.49
CA ALA A 568 2.07 9.74 41.66
C ALA A 568 0.73 9.04 41.50
N LYS A 569 0.69 7.73 41.81
CA LYS A 569 -0.51 6.90 41.77
C LYS A 569 -1.49 7.22 42.89
#